data_AF-A0A2H6NCN6-F1
#
_entry.id   AF-A0A2H6NCN6-F1
#
_cell.length_a   1.000
_cell.length_b   1.000
_cell.length_c   1.000
_cell.angle_alpha   90.00
_cell.angle_beta   90.00
_cell.angle_gamma   90.00
#
_symmetry.space_group_name_H-M   'P 1'
#
loop_
_entity.id
_entity.type
_entity.pdbx_description
1 polymer ?
#
loop_
_entity_poly.entity_id
_entity_poly.type
_entity_poly.pdbx_seq_one_letter_code
_entity_poly.pdbx_strand_id
1 'polypeptide(L)'
;ELKSDALHLCNKISSAIDRVDHMFTSEFDAELDESESATLQQYYREAMIQCYNFGFEYHKEVIRLMSGEFRQKIGDQYISFARKWMNYVLTKCESGRGTRPRWATQGFDFLQAIEPAFISALPEDDFL
;
A
#
# COMPACT_ATOMS: atom_id res chain seq x y z
N GLU A 1 21.94 1.80 13.28
CA GLU A 1 20.72 2.16 14.03
C GLU A 1 19.71 2.83 13.10
N LEU A 2 19.89 4.08 12.68
CA LEU A 2 18.92 4.81 11.83
C LEU A 2 18.34 4.03 10.63
N LYS A 3 19.17 3.43 9.77
CA LYS A 3 18.69 2.64 8.61
C LYS A 3 17.86 1.43 9.02
N SER A 4 18.21 0.80 10.14
CA SER A 4 17.47 -0.34 10.69
C SER A 4 16.12 0.12 11.24
N ASP A 5 16.08 1.22 11.98
CA ASP A 5 14.85 1.76 12.56
C ASP A 5 13.89 2.24 11.47
N ALA A 6 14.42 2.89 10.44
CA ALA A 6 13.66 3.31 9.28
C ALA A 6 13.06 2.13 8.51
N LEU A 7 13.85 1.07 8.27
CA LEU A 7 13.35 -0.16 7.66
C LEU A 7 12.31 -0.85 8.55
N HIS A 8 12.50 -0.83 9.86
CA HIS A 8 11.54 -1.40 10.81
C HIS A 8 10.22 -0.62 10.82
N LEU A 9 10.25 0.69 10.63
CA LEU A 9 9.04 1.50 10.52
C LEU A 9 8.26 1.19 9.22
N CYS A 10 8.90 0.84 8.10
CA CYS A 10 8.19 0.32 6.92
C CYS A 10 7.32 -0.90 7.28
N ASN A 11 7.89 -1.86 8.03
CA ASN A 11 7.16 -3.05 8.47
C ASN A 11 5.99 -2.68 9.39
N LYS A 12 6.20 -1.74 10.32
CA LYS A 12 5.14 -1.25 11.23
C LYS A 12 4.01 -0.57 10.49
N ILE A 13 4.30 0.28 9.50
CA ILE A 13 3.30 0.94 8.65
C ILE A 13 2.50 -0.12 7.90
N SER A 14 3.18 -1.03 7.20
CA SER A 14 2.54 -2.12 6.46
C SER A 14 1.63 -2.96 7.36
N SER A 15 2.09 -3.33 8.56
CA SER A 15 1.30 -4.09 9.53
C SER A 15 0.12 -3.29 10.10
N ALA A 16 0.25 -1.97 10.27
CA ALA A 16 -0.83 -1.13 10.74
C ALA A 16 -1.95 -1.04 9.69
N ILE A 17 -1.60 -0.94 8.41
CA ILE A 17 -2.57 -0.97 7.30
C ILE A 17 -3.32 -2.31 7.29
N ASP A 18 -2.61 -3.44 7.43
CA ASP A 18 -3.24 -4.76 7.48
C ASP A 18 -4.26 -4.86 8.63
N ARG A 19 -3.96 -4.25 9.79
CA ARG A 19 -4.89 -4.24 10.92
C ARG A 19 -6.15 -3.43 10.64
N VAL A 20 -6.00 -2.26 10.01
CA VAL A 20 -7.16 -1.44 9.62
C VAL A 20 -8.03 -2.18 8.62
N ASP A 21 -7.42 -2.91 7.66
CA ASP A 21 -8.18 -3.72 6.69
C ASP A 21 -8.86 -4.93 7.29
N HIS A 22 -8.19 -5.61 8.23
CA HIS A 22 -8.79 -6.70 8.97
C HIS A 22 -9.97 -6.23 9.81
N MET A 23 -9.83 -5.16 10.59
CA MET A 23 -10.92 -4.62 11.44
C MET A 23 -12.17 -4.39 10.60
N PHE A 24 -12.02 -3.79 9.42
CA PHE A 24 -13.16 -3.56 8.53
C PHE A 24 -13.75 -4.85 7.95
N THR A 25 -12.93 -5.85 7.61
CA THR A 25 -13.46 -7.10 7.05
C THR A 25 -14.13 -7.98 8.12
N SER A 26 -13.70 -7.89 9.39
CA SER A 26 -14.21 -8.73 10.48
C SER A 26 -15.39 -8.14 11.26
N GLU A 27 -15.51 -6.81 11.34
CA GLU A 27 -16.51 -6.14 12.19
C GLU A 27 -17.80 -5.76 11.42
N PHE A 28 -17.87 -6.04 10.12
CA PHE A 28 -18.94 -5.59 9.23
C PHE A 28 -19.88 -6.73 8.85
N ASP A 29 -20.54 -7.33 9.84
CA ASP A 29 -21.49 -8.43 9.59
C ASP A 29 -22.77 -8.36 10.44
N ALA A 30 -23.12 -7.19 10.99
CA ALA A 30 -24.33 -7.06 11.80
C ALA A 30 -25.06 -5.72 11.60
N GLU A 31 -26.29 -5.81 11.07
CA GLU A 31 -27.42 -4.93 11.38
C GLU A 31 -27.40 -3.45 10.90
N LEU A 32 -26.60 -3.07 9.91
CA LEU A 32 -26.66 -1.71 9.33
C LEU A 32 -27.65 -1.61 8.16
N ASP A 33 -28.35 -0.47 8.06
CA ASP A 33 -29.14 -0.12 6.89
C ASP A 33 -28.25 -0.01 5.63
N GLU A 34 -28.82 -0.27 4.46
CA GLU A 34 -28.07 -0.30 3.18
C GLU A 34 -27.40 1.06 2.91
N SER A 35 -28.07 2.16 3.26
CA SER A 35 -27.53 3.51 3.09
C SER A 35 -26.37 3.84 4.04
N GLU A 36 -26.46 3.38 5.30
CA GLU A 36 -25.42 3.54 6.32
C GLU A 36 -24.20 2.67 5.99
N SER A 37 -24.43 1.46 5.51
CA SER A 37 -23.38 0.54 5.03
C SER A 37 -22.60 1.14 3.86
N ALA A 38 -23.28 1.70 2.85
CA ALA A 38 -22.62 2.33 1.71
C ALA A 38 -21.76 3.55 2.11
N THR A 39 -22.28 4.39 3.00
CA THR A 39 -21.57 5.58 3.50
C THR A 39 -20.32 5.20 4.29
N LEU A 40 -20.44 4.20 5.16
CA LEU A 40 -19.33 3.73 5.98
C LEU A 40 -18.27 2.99 5.14
N GLN A 41 -18.68 2.21 4.13
CA GLN A 41 -17.78 1.65 3.13
C GLN A 41 -16.97 2.73 2.40
N GLN A 42 -17.60 3.85 2.05
CA GLN A 42 -16.91 4.98 1.42
C GLN A 42 -15.85 5.58 2.36
N TYR A 43 -16.21 5.87 3.62
CA TYR A 43 -15.26 6.42 4.59
C TYR A 43 -14.09 5.48 4.86
N TYR A 44 -14.37 4.18 4.95
CA TYR A 44 -13.33 3.17 5.10
C TYR A 44 -12.35 3.20 3.93
N ARG A 45 -12.86 3.20 2.68
CA ARG A 45 -12.01 3.29 1.50
C ARG A 45 -11.17 4.57 1.54
N GLU A 46 -11.77 5.72 1.85
CA GLU A 46 -11.05 6.98 1.95
C GLU A 46 -9.94 6.94 3.01
N ALA A 47 -10.21 6.37 4.19
CA ALA A 47 -9.21 6.20 5.25
C ALA A 47 -8.05 5.30 4.81
N MET A 48 -8.34 4.16 4.18
CA MET A 48 -7.32 3.26 3.64
C MET A 48 -6.47 3.92 2.56
N ILE A 49 -7.08 4.70 1.66
CA ILE A 49 -6.34 5.49 0.68
C ILE A 49 -5.36 6.44 1.38
N GLN A 50 -5.75 7.11 2.46
CA GLN A 50 -4.83 7.96 3.22
C GLN A 50 -3.70 7.16 3.89
N CYS A 51 -4.00 5.97 4.42
CA CYS A 51 -2.97 5.11 5.00
C CYS A 51 -1.93 4.66 3.96
N TYR A 52 -2.37 4.28 2.76
CA TYR A 52 -1.46 3.95 1.66
C TYR A 52 -0.66 5.16 1.18
N ASN A 53 -1.29 6.33 1.04
CA ASN A 53 -0.58 7.57 0.66
C ASN A 53 0.54 7.91 1.65
N PHE A 54 0.27 7.78 2.95
CA PHE A 54 1.31 7.94 3.97
C PHE A 54 2.45 6.93 3.78
N GLY A 55 2.11 5.66 3.51
CA GLY A 55 3.09 4.63 3.20
C GLY A 55 3.93 4.94 1.96
N PHE A 56 3.34 5.51 0.90
CA PHE A 56 4.05 5.89 -0.32
C PHE A 56 5.10 6.96 -0.04
N GLU A 57 4.70 8.06 0.60
CA GLU A 57 5.62 9.16 0.95
C GLU A 57 6.72 8.67 1.89
N TYR A 58 6.39 7.81 2.85
CA TYR A 58 7.41 7.23 3.73
C TYR A 58 8.45 6.41 2.96
N HIS A 59 8.03 5.47 2.11
CA HIS A 59 8.95 4.64 1.32
C HIS A 59 9.80 5.50 0.37
N LYS A 60 9.19 6.51 -0.26
CA LYS A 60 9.87 7.45 -1.16
C LYS A 60 10.98 8.26 -0.49
N GLU A 61 10.82 8.62 0.78
CA GLU A 61 11.90 9.29 1.52
C GLU A 61 12.90 8.29 2.10
N VAL A 62 12.44 7.16 2.65
CA VAL A 62 13.31 6.18 3.30
C VAL A 62 14.30 5.56 2.33
N ILE A 63 13.87 5.24 1.11
CA ILE A 63 14.72 4.67 0.07
C ILE A 63 15.99 5.50 -0.14
N ARG A 64 15.89 6.84 -0.11
CA ARG A 64 16.99 7.79 -0.33
C ARG A 64 18.07 7.70 0.76
N LEU A 65 17.72 7.17 1.93
CA LEU A 65 18.65 6.95 3.04
C LEU A 65 19.38 5.60 2.94
N MET A 66 18.90 4.66 2.14
CA MET A 66 19.39 3.27 2.13
C MET A 66 20.54 3.06 1.15
N SER A 67 21.52 2.24 1.56
CA SER A 67 22.66 1.84 0.72
C SER A 67 23.16 0.44 1.13
N GLY A 68 23.91 -0.22 0.24
CA GLY A 68 24.43 -1.56 0.47
C GLY A 68 23.31 -2.58 0.71
N GLU A 69 23.48 -3.47 1.68
CA GLU A 69 22.47 -4.49 2.04
C GLU A 69 21.10 -3.87 2.40
N PHE A 70 21.08 -2.72 3.06
CA PHE A 70 19.82 -2.03 3.38
C PHE A 70 19.07 -1.57 2.14
N ARG A 71 19.76 -1.34 1.02
CA ARG A 71 19.16 -0.95 -0.25
C ARG A 71 18.35 -2.09 -0.86
N GLN A 72 18.87 -3.31 -0.78
CA GLN A 72 18.14 -4.49 -1.22
C GLN A 72 16.92 -4.74 -0.33
N LYS A 73 17.11 -4.74 0.99
CA LYS A 73 16.02 -4.94 1.95
C LYS A 73 14.88 -3.94 1.80
N ILE A 74 15.18 -2.66 1.56
CA ILE A 74 14.12 -1.68 1.32
C ILE A 74 13.43 -1.89 -0.03
N GLY A 75 14.15 -2.38 -1.05
CA GLY A 75 13.58 -2.77 -2.33
C GLY A 75 12.52 -3.85 -2.15
N ASP A 76 12.83 -4.90 -1.39
CA ASP A 76 11.89 -5.99 -1.07
C ASP A 76 10.63 -5.46 -0.39
N GLN A 77 10.80 -4.55 0.59
CA GLN A 77 9.68 -3.89 1.28
C GLN A 77 8.85 -3.01 0.34
N TYR A 78 9.51 -2.27 -0.57
CA TYR A 78 8.85 -1.42 -1.56
C TYR A 78 7.97 -2.25 -2.49
N ILE A 79 8.50 -3.36 -3.05
CA ILE A 79 7.75 -4.27 -3.93
C ILE A 79 6.59 -4.91 -3.16
N SER A 80 6.83 -5.40 -1.95
CA SER A 80 5.80 -5.99 -1.10
C SER A 80 4.66 -4.99 -0.82
N PHE A 81 5.00 -3.74 -0.49
CA PHE A 81 4.03 -2.67 -0.25
C PHE A 81 3.24 -2.30 -1.52
N ALA A 82 3.92 -2.24 -2.67
CA ALA A 82 3.29 -2.03 -3.97
C ALA A 82 2.28 -3.14 -4.32
N ARG A 83 2.64 -4.41 -4.09
CA ARG A 83 1.74 -5.56 -4.29
C ARG A 83 0.50 -5.46 -3.41
N LYS A 84 0.67 -5.11 -2.12
CA LYS A 84 -0.45 -4.89 -1.20
C LYS A 84 -1.38 -3.78 -1.69
N TRP A 85 -0.82 -2.65 -2.09
CA TRP A 85 -1.60 -1.56 -2.67
C TRP A 85 -2.41 -2.01 -3.89
N MET A 86 -1.76 -2.67 -4.85
CA MET A 86 -2.41 -3.16 -6.06
C MET A 86 -3.54 -4.13 -5.72
N ASN A 87 -3.30 -5.07 -4.81
CA ASN A 87 -4.33 -6.00 -4.36
C ASN A 87 -5.52 -5.26 -3.72
N TYR A 88 -5.26 -4.29 -2.85
CA TYR A 88 -6.30 -3.49 -2.21
C TYR A 88 -7.17 -2.76 -3.25
N VAL A 89 -6.57 -2.02 -4.19
CA VAL A 89 -7.36 -1.26 -5.17
C VAL A 89 -8.10 -2.15 -6.17
N LEU A 90 -7.54 -3.31 -6.53
CA LEU A 90 -8.20 -4.26 -7.43
C LEU A 90 -9.37 -5.00 -6.77
N THR A 91 -9.37 -5.15 -5.45
CA THR A 91 -10.38 -5.93 -4.73
C THR A 91 -11.40 -5.08 -3.96
N LYS A 92 -11.01 -3.89 -3.51
CA LYS A 92 -11.83 -3.05 -2.61
C LYS A 92 -12.24 -1.71 -3.21
N CYS A 93 -11.60 -1.26 -4.30
CA CYS A 93 -11.88 0.04 -4.91
C CYS A 93 -12.68 -0.09 -6.21
N GLU A 94 -13.56 0.86 -6.45
CA GLU A 94 -14.32 0.92 -7.70
C GLU A 94 -13.43 1.33 -8.88
N SER A 95 -13.64 0.64 -10.00
CA SER A 95 -13.04 1.00 -11.27
C SER A 95 -13.57 2.35 -11.76
N GLY A 96 -12.69 3.16 -12.34
CA GLY A 96 -13.09 4.43 -12.95
C GLY A 96 -14.07 4.21 -14.09
N ARG A 97 -15.28 4.75 -13.98
CA ARG A 97 -16.32 4.68 -15.02
C ARG A 97 -16.07 5.72 -16.14
N GLY A 98 -14.86 5.71 -16.71
CA GLY A 98 -14.40 6.68 -17.72
C GLY A 98 -13.71 7.93 -17.15
N THR A 99 -13.61 8.06 -15.83
CA THR A 99 -12.82 9.11 -15.15
C THR A 99 -11.73 8.47 -14.29
N ARG A 100 -10.60 9.18 -14.13
CA ARG A 100 -9.51 8.72 -13.27
C ARG A 100 -9.95 8.78 -11.80
N PRO A 101 -9.98 7.66 -11.06
CA PRO A 101 -10.28 7.68 -9.63
C PRO A 101 -9.25 8.50 -8.86
N ARG A 102 -9.66 9.16 -7.76
CA ARG A 102 -8.77 10.00 -6.94
C ARG A 102 -7.55 9.23 -6.40
N TRP A 103 -7.73 7.94 -6.11
CA TRP A 103 -6.69 7.07 -5.59
C TRP A 103 -5.62 6.71 -6.64
N ALA A 104 -5.95 6.79 -7.93
CA ALA A 104 -5.12 6.23 -8.99
C ALA A 104 -3.82 7.00 -9.21
N THR A 105 -3.82 8.33 -9.09
CA THR A 105 -2.64 9.16 -9.37
C THR A 105 -1.48 8.82 -8.43
N GLN A 106 -1.70 8.90 -7.12
CA GLN A 106 -0.63 8.69 -6.13
C GLN A 106 -0.11 7.25 -6.16
N GLY A 107 -1.01 6.28 -6.29
CA GLY A 107 -0.61 4.87 -6.42
C GLY A 107 0.19 4.61 -7.69
N PHE A 108 -0.18 5.21 -8.82
CA PHE A 108 0.55 5.08 -10.07
C PHE A 108 1.93 5.74 -10.00
N ASP A 109 2.01 6.95 -9.45
CA ASP A 109 3.28 7.67 -9.26
C ASP A 109 4.24 6.85 -8.36
N PHE A 110 3.70 6.22 -7.31
CA PHE A 110 4.46 5.30 -6.45
C PHE A 110 4.98 4.08 -7.22
N LEU A 111 4.15 3.44 -8.03
CA LEU A 111 4.57 2.28 -8.83
C LEU A 111 5.62 2.65 -9.89
N GLN A 112 5.49 3.80 -10.54
CA GLN A 112 6.47 4.28 -11.52
C GLN A 112 7.82 4.66 -10.88
N ALA A 113 7.83 5.00 -9.60
CA ALA A 113 9.05 5.31 -8.86
C ALA A 113 9.84 4.07 -8.43
N ILE A 114 9.33 2.86 -8.67
CA ILE A 114 10.04 1.61 -8.40
C ILE A 114 11.28 1.53 -9.29
N GLU A 115 12.44 1.37 -8.68
CA GLU A 115 13.69 1.28 -9.40
C GLU A 115 13.80 -0.05 -10.15
N PRO A 116 14.25 -0.05 -11.42
CA PRO A 116 14.43 -1.28 -12.20
C PRO A 116 15.30 -2.32 -11.50
N ALA A 117 16.30 -1.88 -10.72
CA ALA A 117 17.17 -2.78 -9.97
C ALA A 117 16.42 -3.63 -8.93
N PHE A 118 15.31 -3.13 -8.37
CA PHE A 118 14.49 -3.92 -7.44
C PHE A 118 13.66 -4.96 -8.18
N ILE A 119 13.11 -4.60 -9.34
CA ILE A 119 12.33 -5.53 -10.17
C ILE A 119 13.25 -6.64 -10.68
N SER A 120 14.43 -6.29 -11.21
CA SER A 120 15.39 -7.28 -11.72
C SER A 120 15.98 -8.20 -10.65
N ALA A 121 15.82 -7.87 -9.37
CA ALA A 121 16.26 -8.71 -8.26
C ALA A 121 15.19 -9.72 -7.80
N LEU A 122 13.98 -9.66 -8.37
CA LEU A 122 12.90 -10.59 -8.03
C LEU A 122 13.18 -12.01 -8.57
N PRO A 123 12.72 -13.06 -7.86
CA PRO A 123 12.74 -14.43 -8.37
C PRO A 123 11.98 -14.57 -9.70
N GLU A 124 12.37 -15.51 -10.55
CA GLU A 124 11.68 -15.76 -11.83
C GLU A 124 10.18 -16.07 -11.66
N ASP A 125 9.81 -16.75 -10.57
CA ASP A 125 8.42 -17.08 -10.24
C ASP A 125 7.52 -15.84 -10.06
N ASP A 126 8.09 -14.67 -9.79
CA ASP A 126 7.33 -13.42 -9.67
C ASP A 126 6.95 -12.81 -11.04
N PHE A 127 7.42 -13.38 -12.16
CA PHE A 127 7.12 -12.93 -13.53
C PHE A 127 6.19 -13.87 -14.31
N LEU A 128 5.75 -14.97 -13.69
CA LEU A 128 4.94 -16.02 -14.32
C LEU A 128 3.44 -15.87 -14.07
#